data_AF-A0A9X2KZN5-F1
#
_entry.id   AF-A0A9X2KZN5-F1
#
_cell.length_a   1.000
_cell.length_b   1.000
_cell.length_c   1.000
_cell.angle_alpha   90.00
_cell.angle_beta   90.00
_cell.angle_gamma   90.00
#
_symmetry.space_group_name_H-M   'P 1'
#
loop_
_entity.id
_entity.type
_entity.pdbx_description
1 polymer ?
#
loop_
_entity_poly.entity_id
_entity_poly.type
_entity_poly.pdbx_seq_one_letter_code
_entity_poly.pdbx_strand_id
1 'polypeptide(L)'
;MESRIIARFENVEHGIVSKDLKYMAYLRKNMLFLTQLHDKSMPIASTDSNSIKVSNLGVLDYSFDPGSGDLLWFNGNYLFRIHPKMILDQCSSGQCTEEFLNDQAVKISVNKSIQTNTRVLALEGARLITMQGREIIEDGTVIIEKGRIKEIGHSDSILIPESAKRIDFSCKTIMPGFIDLHAHHDAPPDVLVDQYSKLLMDLAFGITTIRDPAGKPQMQAYSEMAQTGRLKSSRLIPFFALGHPHFEIKDYQDALSWVKREKQRGAIFIKIHDLWPRKIRQWLIKAARNENINITGHADFSSYTTSLDASAFFDGLTGVEHAIKIGGMYDDLIQLIAKSQTWYTVAGISEFDNHSKFKKFFKSGTKDVEIFKEWNKGETLKKFINNKDKISGEDSKAALYLGSSVTLSKSGGNIGIGSHTDTPGLPYHWEIWQHEEHGLSRHRVLELATLGGATAMGLQHDLGSLEKGKIADLVVLNGNPLENIEHTANVHTVIKNGNLYESKGLFEAYFLKMEQQKQNSNSQ
;
A
#
# COMPACT_ATOMS: atom_id res chain seq x y z
N MET A 1 -25.76 -19.37 41.14
CA MET A 1 -26.33 -18.31 40.27
C MET A 1 -26.71 -18.96 38.97
N GLU A 2 -27.98 -18.92 38.59
CA GLU A 2 -28.41 -19.32 37.24
C GLU A 2 -28.08 -18.19 36.27
N SER A 3 -27.37 -18.50 35.18
CA SER A 3 -27.13 -17.55 34.09
C SER A 3 -28.41 -17.38 33.27
N ARG A 4 -28.81 -16.14 33.01
CA ARG A 4 -30.00 -15.79 32.22
C ARG A 4 -29.59 -15.07 30.94
N ILE A 5 -30.13 -15.49 29.80
CA ILE A 5 -29.93 -14.80 28.51
C ILE A 5 -30.90 -13.63 28.44
N ILE A 6 -30.37 -12.42 28.36
CA ILE A 6 -31.15 -11.16 28.35
C ILE A 6 -31.38 -10.66 26.91
N ALA A 7 -30.53 -11.06 25.96
CA ALA A 7 -30.69 -10.77 24.54
C ALA A 7 -29.94 -11.78 23.66
N ARG A 8 -30.43 -12.02 22.43
CA ARG A 8 -29.79 -12.88 21.43
C ARG A 8 -29.77 -12.15 20.09
N PHE A 9 -28.60 -11.80 19.62
CA PHE A 9 -28.42 -11.07 18.38
C PHE A 9 -27.92 -12.00 17.28
N GLU A 10 -28.76 -12.29 16.29
CA GLU A 10 -28.36 -13.03 15.10
C GLU A 10 -27.73 -12.05 14.09
N ASN A 11 -26.66 -12.46 13.42
CA ASN A 11 -26.00 -11.64 12.39
C ASN A 11 -25.48 -10.27 12.89
N VAL A 12 -25.08 -10.19 14.15
CA VAL A 12 -24.37 -9.04 14.72
C VAL A 12 -22.88 -9.35 14.74
N GLU A 13 -22.08 -8.42 14.23
CA GLU A 13 -20.63 -8.57 14.08
C GLU A 13 -19.93 -8.36 15.43
N HIS A 14 -20.35 -7.32 16.16
CA HIS A 14 -19.80 -6.92 17.45
C HIS A 14 -20.86 -6.15 18.23
N GLY A 15 -20.86 -6.26 19.56
CA GLY A 15 -21.84 -5.63 20.44
C GLY A 15 -21.23 -5.29 21.80
N ILE A 16 -21.52 -4.08 22.29
CA ILE A 16 -21.08 -3.61 23.61
C ILE A 16 -22.29 -3.11 24.40
N VAL A 17 -22.20 -3.20 25.72
CA VAL A 17 -23.27 -2.78 26.63
C VAL A 17 -22.79 -1.56 27.41
N SER A 18 -23.68 -0.60 27.65
CA SER A 18 -23.40 0.56 28.49
C SER A 18 -23.10 0.12 29.93
N LYS A 19 -22.30 0.90 30.66
CA LYS A 19 -21.89 0.58 32.04
C LYS A 19 -23.08 0.40 32.99
N ASP A 20 -24.17 1.12 32.75
CA ASP A 20 -25.42 1.04 33.52
C ASP A 20 -26.35 -0.09 33.08
N LEU A 21 -25.94 -0.90 32.09
CA LEU A 21 -26.67 -2.02 31.51
C LEU A 21 -28.04 -1.66 30.90
N LYS A 22 -28.27 -0.38 30.57
CA LYS A 22 -29.53 0.10 29.98
C LYS A 22 -29.53 0.14 28.46
N TYR A 23 -28.37 0.12 27.84
CA TYR A 23 -28.23 0.25 26.39
C TYR A 23 -27.25 -0.75 25.85
N MET A 24 -27.49 -1.18 24.61
CA MET A 24 -26.54 -1.96 23.84
C MET A 24 -26.34 -1.30 22.48
N ALA A 25 -25.09 -1.14 22.10
CA ALA A 25 -24.70 -0.70 20.77
C ALA A 25 -24.06 -1.86 20.02
N TYR A 26 -24.41 -2.02 18.75
CA TYR A 26 -23.93 -3.16 17.97
C TYR A 26 -23.82 -2.85 16.48
N LEU A 27 -22.95 -3.58 15.79
CA LEU A 27 -22.81 -3.51 14.33
C LEU A 27 -23.63 -4.61 13.65
N ARG A 28 -24.39 -4.20 12.65
CA ARG A 28 -25.08 -5.10 11.71
C ARG A 28 -24.84 -4.59 10.30
N LYS A 29 -24.12 -5.37 9.48
CA LYS A 29 -23.65 -4.95 8.15
C LYS A 29 -22.80 -3.68 8.22
N ASN A 30 -21.88 -3.60 9.18
CA ASN A 30 -21.09 -2.42 9.55
C ASN A 30 -21.90 -1.18 9.96
N MET A 31 -23.23 -1.18 9.94
CA MET A 31 -24.02 -0.04 10.39
C MET A 31 -24.19 -0.12 11.91
N LEU A 32 -24.04 1.02 12.59
CA LEU A 32 -24.17 1.09 14.03
C LEU A 32 -25.64 1.20 14.42
N PHE A 33 -26.04 0.33 15.34
CA PHE A 33 -27.37 0.32 15.94
C PHE A 33 -27.28 0.51 17.44
N LEU A 34 -28.30 1.17 17.99
CA LEU A 34 -28.52 1.29 19.43
C LEU A 34 -29.85 0.62 19.78
N THR A 35 -29.87 -0.18 20.83
CA THR A 35 -31.10 -0.71 21.42
C THR A 35 -31.13 -0.42 22.91
N GLN A 36 -32.32 -0.10 23.42
CA GLN A 36 -32.55 -0.06 24.85
C GLN A 36 -32.70 -1.49 25.38
N LEU A 37 -32.03 -1.77 26.50
CA LEU A 37 -32.20 -3.02 27.24
C LEU A 37 -33.29 -2.80 28.30
N HIS A 38 -34.33 -3.62 28.26
CA HIS A 38 -35.38 -3.62 29.27
C HIS A 38 -35.22 -4.81 30.21
N ASP A 39 -35.64 -4.66 31.46
CA ASP A 39 -35.61 -5.69 32.51
C ASP A 39 -36.67 -6.80 32.32
N LYS A 40 -36.99 -7.13 31.06
CA LYS A 40 -38.07 -8.05 30.70
C LYS A 40 -37.50 -9.41 30.28
N SER A 41 -38.28 -10.46 30.56
CA SER A 41 -37.94 -11.86 30.34
C SER A 41 -37.81 -12.33 28.89
N MET A 42 -37.93 -11.43 27.92
CA MET A 42 -37.93 -11.77 26.50
C MET A 42 -36.60 -11.36 25.86
N PRO A 43 -35.90 -12.28 25.16
CA PRO A 43 -34.69 -11.95 24.44
C PRO A 43 -34.97 -10.90 23.36
N ILE A 44 -34.19 -9.81 23.33
CA ILE A 44 -34.19 -8.86 22.21
C ILE A 44 -33.46 -9.52 21.02
N ALA A 45 -34.09 -9.51 19.85
CA ALA A 45 -33.51 -9.97 18.59
C ALA A 45 -32.89 -8.81 17.80
N SER A 46 -31.84 -9.07 17.01
CA SER A 46 -31.21 -8.05 16.14
C SER A 46 -32.11 -7.53 15.01
N THR A 47 -33.24 -8.18 14.76
CA THR A 47 -34.29 -7.79 13.80
C THR A 47 -35.46 -7.07 14.47
N ASP A 48 -35.41 -6.88 15.79
CA ASP A 48 -36.49 -6.30 16.57
C ASP A 48 -36.69 -4.81 16.22
N SER A 49 -37.95 -4.36 16.19
CA SER A 49 -38.35 -2.98 15.81
C SER A 49 -37.84 -1.90 16.75
N ASN A 50 -37.22 -2.30 17.87
CA ASN A 50 -36.75 -1.43 18.94
C ASN A 50 -35.31 -0.95 18.74
N SER A 51 -34.59 -1.45 17.73
CA SER A 51 -33.24 -0.99 17.41
C SER A 51 -33.25 0.20 16.46
N ILE A 52 -32.50 1.25 16.80
CA ILE A 52 -32.34 2.45 15.99
C ILE A 52 -31.01 2.38 15.27
N LYS A 53 -31.02 2.54 13.94
CA LYS A 53 -29.80 2.76 13.15
C LYS A 53 -29.27 4.18 13.41
N VAL A 54 -28.09 4.29 14.00
CA VAL A 54 -27.52 5.57 14.43
C VAL A 54 -26.40 6.08 13.54
N SER A 55 -25.98 5.29 12.55
CA SER A 55 -25.00 5.72 11.55
C SER A 55 -25.60 5.79 10.15
N ASN A 56 -25.07 6.69 9.32
CA ASN A 56 -25.39 6.80 7.88
C ASN A 56 -24.33 6.15 7.00
N LEU A 57 -23.16 5.89 7.57
CA LEU A 57 -22.07 5.13 6.95
C LEU A 57 -21.69 3.97 7.86
N GLY A 58 -21.00 2.99 7.29
CA GLY A 58 -20.50 1.88 8.08
C GLY A 58 -19.42 2.35 9.05
N VAL A 59 -19.53 1.92 10.30
CA VAL A 59 -18.64 2.22 11.42
C VAL A 59 -17.61 1.10 11.55
N LEU A 60 -16.42 1.45 12.01
CA LEU A 60 -15.37 0.47 12.35
C LEU A 60 -15.27 0.24 13.84
N ASP A 61 -15.29 1.34 14.59
CA ASP A 61 -15.05 1.34 16.01
C ASP A 61 -16.02 2.31 16.69
N TYR A 62 -16.48 1.89 17.87
CA TYR A 62 -17.47 2.59 18.67
C TYR A 62 -17.36 2.13 20.11
N SER A 63 -17.65 3.04 21.04
CA SER A 63 -17.56 2.76 22.48
C SER A 63 -18.58 3.56 23.25
N PHE A 64 -18.86 3.16 24.49
CA PHE A 64 -19.51 4.03 25.46
C PHE A 64 -18.44 4.78 26.25
N ASP A 65 -18.55 6.11 26.33
CA ASP A 65 -17.67 6.91 27.18
C ASP A 65 -17.84 6.50 28.66
N PRO A 66 -16.79 6.08 29.36
CA PRO A 66 -16.92 5.56 30.73
C PRO A 66 -17.40 6.59 31.76
N GLY A 67 -17.23 7.89 31.46
CA GLY A 67 -17.64 9.00 32.33
C GLY A 67 -19.08 9.43 32.10
N SER A 68 -19.41 9.83 30.87
CA SER A 68 -20.72 10.36 30.50
C SER A 68 -21.75 9.30 30.13
N GLY A 69 -21.32 8.11 29.70
CA GLY A 69 -22.20 7.09 29.14
C GLY A 69 -22.63 7.37 27.69
N ASP A 70 -22.09 8.40 27.05
CA ASP A 70 -22.38 8.73 25.66
C ASP A 70 -21.90 7.63 24.72
N LEU A 71 -22.65 7.39 23.64
CA LEU A 71 -22.20 6.56 22.54
C LEU A 71 -21.26 7.38 21.64
N LEU A 72 -20.05 6.86 21.44
CA LEU A 72 -18.99 7.43 20.63
C LEU A 72 -18.74 6.56 19.41
N TRP A 73 -18.57 7.18 18.23
CA TRP A 73 -18.03 6.50 17.05
C TRP A 73 -17.38 7.49 16.10
N PHE A 74 -16.57 6.97 15.17
CA PHE A 74 -15.91 7.78 14.14
C PHE A 74 -16.38 7.40 12.74
N ASN A 75 -16.64 8.42 11.92
CA ASN A 75 -16.65 8.29 10.46
C ASN A 75 -15.57 9.20 9.90
N GLY A 76 -14.44 8.60 9.53
CA GLY A 76 -13.25 9.34 9.09
C GLY A 76 -12.77 10.31 10.16
N ASN A 77 -12.69 11.59 9.83
CA ASN A 77 -12.24 12.62 10.75
C ASN A 77 -13.38 13.29 11.54
N TYR A 78 -14.56 12.68 11.60
CA TYR A 78 -15.68 13.16 12.41
C TYR A 78 -15.90 12.23 13.59
N LEU A 79 -15.85 12.77 14.80
CA LEU A 79 -16.27 12.12 16.03
C LEU A 79 -17.74 12.44 16.28
N PHE A 80 -18.56 11.41 16.40
CA PHE A 80 -19.93 11.53 16.84
C PHE A 80 -19.99 11.15 18.32
N ARG A 81 -20.67 11.97 19.10
CA ARG A 81 -20.87 11.76 20.54
C ARG A 81 -22.30 12.11 20.88
N ILE A 82 -23.11 11.10 21.18
CA ILE A 82 -24.53 11.31 21.47
C ILE A 82 -24.94 10.47 22.66
N HIS A 83 -25.63 11.09 23.61
CA HIS A 83 -26.21 10.36 24.73
C HIS A 83 -27.31 9.39 24.23
N PRO A 84 -27.32 8.11 24.66
CA PRO A 84 -28.29 7.11 24.16
C PRO A 84 -29.76 7.54 24.26
N LYS A 85 -30.12 8.22 25.36
CA LYS A 85 -31.47 8.76 25.54
C LYS A 85 -31.86 9.76 24.44
N MET A 86 -30.95 10.64 24.04
CA MET A 86 -31.21 11.63 22.99
C MET A 86 -31.43 10.95 21.63
N ILE A 87 -30.70 9.86 21.36
CA ILE A 87 -30.94 9.03 20.16
C ILE A 87 -32.36 8.45 20.20
N LEU A 88 -32.78 7.85 21.31
CA LEU A 88 -34.11 7.27 21.46
C LEU A 88 -35.24 8.31 21.35
N ASP A 89 -35.00 9.52 21.88
CA ASP A 89 -35.99 10.60 21.89
C ASP A 89 -36.13 11.29 20.51
N GLN A 90 -35.04 11.43 19.75
CA GLN A 90 -35.00 12.23 18.51
C GLN A 90 -35.04 11.39 17.23
N CYS A 91 -34.56 10.14 17.26
CA CYS A 91 -34.53 9.28 16.07
C CYS A 91 -35.83 8.48 15.97
N SER A 92 -36.67 8.81 14.99
CA SER A 92 -37.95 8.13 14.74
C SER A 92 -37.83 7.00 13.70
N SER A 93 -38.80 6.09 13.66
CA SER A 93 -38.93 5.08 12.58
C SER A 93 -37.72 4.16 12.39
N GLY A 94 -36.97 3.86 13.45
CA GLY A 94 -35.86 2.90 13.42
C GLY A 94 -34.54 3.43 12.86
N GLN A 95 -34.43 4.73 12.55
CA GLN A 95 -33.16 5.34 12.14
C GLN A 95 -33.05 6.83 12.45
N CYS A 96 -31.84 7.33 12.64
CA CYS A 96 -31.56 8.75 12.75
C CYS A 96 -31.50 9.43 11.37
N THR A 97 -31.84 10.72 11.29
CA THR A 97 -31.69 11.52 10.07
C THR A 97 -30.25 11.99 9.89
N GLU A 98 -29.84 12.28 8.65
CA GLU A 98 -28.49 12.82 8.40
C GLU A 98 -28.26 14.17 9.05
N GLU A 99 -29.26 15.05 9.01
CA GLU A 99 -29.22 16.37 9.63
C GLU A 99 -28.94 16.29 11.13
N PHE A 100 -29.72 15.48 11.86
CA PHE A 100 -29.53 15.28 13.29
C PHE A 100 -28.12 14.76 13.62
N LEU A 101 -27.64 13.76 12.89
CA LEU A 101 -26.32 13.18 13.14
C LEU A 101 -25.19 14.17 12.84
N ASN A 102 -25.33 14.98 11.79
CA ASN A 102 -24.34 15.99 11.43
C ASN A 102 -24.23 17.10 12.50
N ASP A 103 -25.33 17.48 13.13
CA ASP A 103 -25.33 18.46 14.23
C ASP A 103 -24.55 17.97 15.47
N GLN A 104 -24.43 16.65 15.64
CA GLN A 104 -23.67 16.05 16.73
C GLN A 104 -22.22 15.70 16.34
N ALA A 105 -21.82 15.94 15.09
CA ALA A 105 -20.52 15.56 14.58
C ALA A 105 -19.47 16.65 14.90
N VAL A 106 -18.40 16.25 15.58
CA VAL A 106 -17.22 17.09 15.80
C VAL A 106 -16.17 16.73 14.78
N LYS A 107 -15.86 17.67 13.87
CA LYS A 107 -14.75 17.50 12.93
C LYS A 107 -13.42 17.61 13.67
N ILE A 108 -12.65 16.54 13.66
CA ILE A 108 -11.26 16.49 14.11
C ILE A 108 -10.38 16.85 12.93
N SER A 109 -9.44 17.77 13.13
CA SER A 109 -8.47 18.16 12.11
C SER A 109 -7.15 18.48 12.77
N VAL A 110 -6.08 17.89 12.27
CA VAL A 110 -4.72 18.12 12.76
C VAL A 110 -3.90 18.71 11.61
N ASN A 111 -3.48 19.96 11.75
CA ASN A 111 -2.57 20.58 10.80
C ASN A 111 -1.15 20.12 11.11
N LYS A 112 -0.54 19.36 10.21
CA LYS A 112 0.84 18.90 10.38
C LYS A 112 1.64 19.09 9.10
N SER A 113 2.71 19.86 9.20
CA SER A 113 3.63 20.09 8.08
C SER A 113 4.39 18.81 7.75
N ILE A 114 4.57 18.55 6.45
CA ILE A 114 5.51 17.54 5.95
C ILE A 114 6.93 17.96 6.34
N GLN A 115 7.68 17.08 6.98
CA GLN A 115 9.09 17.34 7.28
C GLN A 115 9.93 17.20 6.01
N THR A 116 10.37 18.32 5.47
CA THR A 116 11.32 18.39 4.34
C THR A 116 12.64 18.97 4.81
N ASN A 117 13.70 18.73 4.03
CA ASN A 117 14.97 19.40 4.26
C ASN A 117 14.80 20.91 4.07
N THR A 118 15.26 21.70 5.05
CA THR A 118 15.14 23.15 5.03
C THR A 118 16.22 23.82 4.20
N ARG A 119 17.32 23.11 3.91
CA ARG A 119 18.39 23.59 3.04
C ARG A 119 18.07 23.29 1.58
N VAL A 120 18.42 24.21 0.69
CA VAL A 120 18.51 23.94 -0.74
C VAL A 120 19.66 22.95 -0.94
N LEU A 121 19.47 21.92 -1.75
CA LEU A 121 20.50 20.94 -2.09
C LEU A 121 20.85 21.07 -3.57
N ALA A 122 22.13 20.93 -3.90
CA ALA A 122 22.60 20.73 -5.27
C ALA A 122 23.29 19.38 -5.33
N LEU A 123 22.74 18.46 -6.13
CA LEU A 123 23.29 17.14 -6.37
C LEU A 123 24.04 17.20 -7.70
N GLU A 124 25.37 17.13 -7.67
CA GLU A 124 26.24 17.50 -8.81
C GLU A 124 26.95 16.28 -9.41
N GLY A 125 27.27 16.34 -10.70
CA GLY A 125 28.20 15.43 -11.39
C GLY A 125 27.67 14.02 -11.67
N ALA A 126 26.38 13.76 -11.48
CA ALA A 126 25.83 12.42 -11.64
C ALA A 126 25.22 12.19 -13.04
N ARG A 127 25.22 10.93 -13.48
CA ARG A 127 24.35 10.52 -14.58
C ARG A 127 22.90 10.58 -14.13
N LEU A 128 22.04 11.31 -14.83
CA LEU A 128 20.62 11.39 -14.55
C LEU A 128 19.86 10.52 -15.55
N ILE A 129 19.13 9.53 -15.05
CA ILE A 129 18.15 8.79 -15.83
C ILE A 129 16.79 9.39 -15.49
N THR A 130 16.26 10.24 -16.37
CA THR A 130 15.15 11.14 -15.98
C THR A 130 13.79 10.47 -16.00
N MET A 131 13.63 9.41 -16.79
CA MET A 131 12.33 8.78 -17.12
C MET A 131 11.35 9.72 -17.84
N GLN A 132 11.82 10.87 -18.34
CA GLN A 132 11.12 11.64 -19.37
C GLN A 132 11.45 11.05 -20.73
N GLY A 133 10.61 10.11 -21.19
CA GLY A 133 10.93 9.33 -22.38
C GLY A 133 12.19 8.51 -22.15
N ARG A 134 13.23 8.71 -22.99
CA ARG A 134 14.53 8.00 -22.89
C ARG A 134 15.72 8.91 -22.55
N GLU A 135 15.44 10.10 -22.02
CA GLU A 135 16.46 11.10 -21.73
C GLU A 135 17.43 10.63 -20.64
N ILE A 136 18.73 10.81 -20.93
CA ILE A 136 19.85 10.54 -20.03
C ILE A 136 20.77 11.76 -20.10
N ILE A 137 21.14 12.30 -18.94
CA ILE A 137 22.08 13.42 -18.81
C ILE A 137 23.34 12.87 -18.13
N GLU A 138 24.44 12.75 -18.86
CA GLU A 138 25.65 12.06 -18.34
C GLU A 138 26.38 12.86 -17.24
N ASP A 139 26.45 14.18 -17.36
CA ASP A 139 26.94 15.10 -16.34
C ASP A 139 25.82 16.05 -15.93
N GLY A 140 24.98 15.61 -15.00
CA GLY A 140 23.79 16.34 -14.59
C GLY A 140 23.85 16.86 -13.17
N THR A 141 23.14 17.97 -12.97
CA THR A 141 22.90 18.59 -11.68
C THR A 141 21.41 18.67 -11.37
N VAL A 142 21.03 18.35 -10.13
CA VAL A 142 19.65 18.47 -9.62
C VAL A 142 19.61 19.41 -8.42
N ILE A 143 18.79 20.45 -8.50
CA ILE A 143 18.53 21.37 -7.39
C ILE A 143 17.23 20.96 -6.68
N ILE A 144 17.30 20.75 -5.37
CA ILE A 144 16.14 20.40 -4.54
C ILE A 144 15.87 21.53 -3.55
N GLU A 145 14.62 21.98 -3.50
CA GLU A 145 14.15 23.00 -2.56
C GLU A 145 12.79 22.60 -1.99
N LYS A 146 12.64 22.66 -0.66
CA LYS A 146 11.38 22.34 0.04
C LYS A 146 10.80 20.97 -0.35
N GLY A 147 11.68 19.98 -0.51
CA GLY A 147 11.30 18.62 -0.86
C GLY A 147 10.89 18.38 -2.31
N ARG A 148 11.05 19.37 -3.22
CA ARG A 148 10.74 19.25 -4.65
C ARG A 148 11.95 19.56 -5.52
N ILE A 149 11.96 18.99 -6.72
CA ILE A 149 12.96 19.28 -7.75
C ILE A 149 12.70 20.71 -8.27
N LYS A 150 13.59 21.63 -7.95
CA LYS A 150 13.53 23.03 -8.40
C LYS A 150 14.04 23.17 -9.83
N GLU A 151 15.13 22.48 -10.13
CA GLU A 151 15.83 22.56 -11.40
C GLU A 151 16.62 21.28 -11.66
N ILE A 152 16.77 20.93 -12.93
CA ILE A 152 17.49 19.74 -13.40
C ILE A 152 18.01 20.03 -14.80
N GLY A 153 19.25 19.61 -15.08
CA GLY A 153 19.87 19.80 -16.39
C GLY A 153 21.32 19.36 -16.40
N HIS A 154 21.99 19.62 -17.52
CA HIS A 154 23.43 19.41 -17.63
C HIS A 154 24.18 20.37 -16.69
N SER A 155 25.26 19.94 -16.04
CA SER A 155 25.90 20.68 -14.94
C SER A 155 26.38 22.08 -15.35
N ASP A 156 26.79 22.27 -16.60
CA ASP A 156 27.20 23.57 -17.16
C ASP A 156 26.02 24.55 -17.43
N SER A 157 24.79 24.05 -17.44
CA SER A 157 23.57 24.83 -17.68
C SER A 157 22.85 25.26 -16.40
N ILE A 158 23.21 24.68 -15.24
CA ILE A 158 22.54 24.93 -13.96
C ILE A 158 23.29 25.96 -13.12
N LEU A 159 22.59 27.05 -12.78
CA LEU A 159 23.08 28.03 -11.82
C LEU A 159 22.78 27.57 -10.38
N ILE A 160 23.81 27.09 -9.70
CA ILE A 160 23.68 26.59 -8.32
C ILE A 160 23.64 27.78 -7.35
N PRO A 161 22.56 27.95 -6.54
CA PRO A 161 22.49 29.02 -5.55
C PRO A 161 23.62 28.95 -4.52
N GLU A 162 24.17 30.09 -4.10
CA GLU A 162 25.23 30.14 -3.08
C GLU A 162 24.82 29.50 -1.75
N SER A 163 23.54 29.58 -1.40
CA SER A 163 22.98 28.98 -0.17
C SER A 163 22.80 27.45 -0.25
N ALA A 164 23.00 26.85 -1.43
CA ALA A 164 22.77 25.42 -1.62
C ALA A 164 23.88 24.60 -0.98
N LYS A 165 23.50 23.53 -0.25
CA LYS A 165 24.43 22.48 0.14
C LYS A 165 24.76 21.65 -1.10
N ARG A 166 25.98 21.81 -1.58
CA ARG A 166 26.57 21.06 -2.70
C ARG A 166 26.95 19.65 -2.27
N ILE A 167 26.61 18.66 -3.08
CA ILE A 167 26.88 17.25 -2.84
C ILE A 167 27.32 16.63 -4.16
N ASP A 168 28.56 16.16 -4.18
CA ASP A 168 29.16 15.52 -5.34
C ASP A 168 28.72 14.05 -5.43
N PHE A 169 28.12 13.70 -6.56
CA PHE A 169 27.75 12.34 -6.94
C PHE A 169 28.38 11.94 -8.27
N SER A 170 29.57 12.48 -8.57
CA SER A 170 30.44 12.02 -9.65
C SER A 170 30.57 10.50 -9.68
N CYS A 171 30.53 9.94 -10.90
CA CYS A 171 30.57 8.51 -11.16
C CYS A 171 29.38 7.70 -10.60
N LYS A 172 28.30 8.36 -10.16
CA LYS A 172 27.05 7.72 -9.72
C LYS A 172 25.92 7.97 -10.70
N THR A 173 24.82 7.26 -10.50
CA THR A 173 23.58 7.45 -11.27
C THR A 173 22.45 7.89 -10.35
N ILE A 174 21.73 8.95 -10.71
CA ILE A 174 20.50 9.39 -10.05
C ILE A 174 19.31 9.04 -10.94
N MET A 175 18.27 8.48 -10.32
CA MET A 175 16.99 8.21 -10.98
C MET A 175 15.83 8.46 -10.00
N PRO A 176 14.58 8.48 -10.47
CA PRO A 176 13.42 8.52 -9.59
C PRO A 176 13.45 7.34 -8.63
N GLY A 177 12.99 7.55 -7.40
CA GLY A 177 12.89 6.48 -6.42
C GLY A 177 11.95 5.39 -6.89
N PHE A 178 12.26 4.15 -6.54
CA PHE A 178 11.48 3.00 -6.97
C PHE A 178 10.11 2.95 -6.30
N ILE A 179 9.15 2.30 -6.99
CA ILE A 179 7.76 2.20 -6.57
C ILE A 179 7.31 0.73 -6.58
N ASP A 180 7.16 0.13 -5.40
CA ASP A 180 6.62 -1.23 -5.26
C ASP A 180 5.09 -1.18 -5.26
N LEU A 181 4.47 -1.72 -6.31
CA LEU A 181 3.01 -1.76 -6.42
C LEU A 181 2.36 -2.89 -5.62
N HIS A 182 3.11 -3.79 -5.00
CA HIS A 182 2.51 -4.90 -4.28
C HIS A 182 3.41 -5.40 -3.16
N ALA A 183 3.55 -4.65 -2.06
CA ALA A 183 4.24 -5.15 -0.88
C ALA A 183 3.24 -5.59 0.20
N HIS A 184 3.67 -6.41 1.16
CA HIS A 184 2.86 -6.76 2.34
C HIS A 184 3.58 -6.39 3.64
N HIS A 185 2.93 -5.57 4.45
CA HIS A 185 3.47 -5.10 5.72
C HIS A 185 2.58 -5.51 6.90
N ASP A 186 3.00 -6.56 7.61
CA ASP A 186 2.39 -7.02 8.86
C ASP A 186 2.76 -6.13 10.04
N ALA A 187 2.17 -4.93 10.13
CA ALA A 187 2.28 -4.14 11.34
C ALA A 187 1.76 -4.94 12.56
N PRO A 188 2.41 -4.82 13.74
CA PRO A 188 1.90 -5.41 14.97
C PRO A 188 0.46 -4.96 15.24
N PRO A 189 -0.42 -5.87 15.68
CA PRO A 189 -1.75 -5.46 16.13
C PRO A 189 -1.61 -4.58 17.38
N ASP A 190 -2.54 -3.63 17.53
CA ASP A 190 -2.84 -2.88 18.76
C ASP A 190 -1.80 -1.87 19.29
N VAL A 191 -0.55 -1.89 18.85
CA VAL A 191 0.47 -0.90 19.24
C VAL A 191 1.20 -0.33 18.03
N LEU A 192 1.07 0.98 17.83
CA LEU A 192 1.92 1.71 16.89
C LEU A 192 3.33 1.83 17.46
N VAL A 193 4.32 1.39 16.71
CA VAL A 193 5.73 1.55 17.07
C VAL A 193 6.30 2.83 16.47
N ASP A 194 7.30 3.39 17.16
CA ASP A 194 8.02 4.60 16.75
C ASP A 194 8.73 4.45 15.39
N GLN A 195 9.26 3.25 15.14
CA GLN A 195 9.91 2.88 13.89
C GLN A 195 9.67 1.41 13.55
N TYR A 196 8.88 1.16 12.51
CA TYR A 196 8.69 -0.18 11.97
C TYR A 196 9.89 -0.54 11.08
N SER A 197 10.61 -1.60 11.47
CA SER A 197 11.92 -1.96 10.88
C SER A 197 11.80 -2.27 9.39
N LYS A 198 10.81 -3.04 8.95
CA LYS A 198 10.66 -3.43 7.53
C LYS A 198 10.68 -2.22 6.57
N LEU A 199 10.09 -1.11 6.98
CA LEU A 199 10.03 0.12 6.21
C LEU A 199 11.39 0.83 6.05
N LEU A 200 12.33 0.61 6.97
CA LEU A 200 13.71 1.07 6.82
C LEU A 200 14.41 0.28 5.72
N MET A 201 14.15 -1.02 5.65
CA MET A 201 14.77 -1.90 4.66
C MET A 201 14.30 -1.56 3.25
N ASP A 202 12.99 -1.37 3.05
CA ASP A 202 12.47 -0.94 1.75
C ASP A 202 13.11 0.38 1.30
N LEU A 203 13.18 1.36 2.21
CA LEU A 203 13.82 2.63 1.95
C LEU A 203 15.32 2.47 1.71
N ALA A 204 16.02 1.55 2.38
CA ALA A 204 17.45 1.31 2.16
C ALA A 204 17.76 0.80 0.75
N PHE A 205 16.82 0.06 0.16
CA PHE A 205 16.84 -0.42 -1.22
C PHE A 205 16.28 0.58 -2.24
N GLY A 206 16.08 1.86 -1.86
CA GLY A 206 15.65 2.89 -2.80
C GLY A 206 14.17 2.82 -3.18
N ILE A 207 13.38 1.97 -2.51
CA ILE A 207 11.92 1.94 -2.66
C ILE A 207 11.38 3.14 -1.90
N THR A 208 11.00 4.18 -2.64
CA THR A 208 10.52 5.43 -2.03
C THR A 208 9.01 5.43 -1.89
N THR A 209 8.26 4.63 -2.64
CA THR A 209 6.80 4.54 -2.53
C THR A 209 6.36 3.10 -2.60
N ILE A 210 5.39 2.75 -1.77
CA ILE A 210 4.87 1.39 -1.62
C ILE A 210 3.35 1.45 -1.66
N ARG A 211 2.78 0.55 -2.43
CA ARG A 211 1.36 0.20 -2.41
C ARG A 211 1.22 -1.12 -1.65
N ASP A 212 0.44 -1.10 -0.58
CA ASP A 212 0.18 -2.27 0.28
C ASP A 212 -1.26 -2.77 0.06
N PRO A 213 -1.48 -3.69 -0.90
CA PRO A 213 -2.81 -4.10 -1.34
C PRO A 213 -3.60 -4.94 -0.32
N ALA A 214 -3.00 -5.37 0.79
CA ALA A 214 -3.70 -6.03 1.89
C ALA A 214 -3.36 -5.43 3.26
N GLY A 215 -3.04 -4.14 3.28
CA GLY A 215 -2.67 -3.43 4.48
C GLY A 215 -3.76 -3.49 5.56
N LYS A 216 -3.34 -3.78 6.79
CA LYS A 216 -4.23 -3.70 7.95
C LYS A 216 -4.61 -2.24 8.24
N PRO A 217 -5.73 -1.97 8.96
CA PRO A 217 -6.15 -0.61 9.31
C PRO A 217 -5.05 0.30 9.87
N GLN A 218 -4.14 -0.26 10.67
CA GLN A 218 -3.03 0.46 11.30
C GLN A 218 -2.02 1.02 10.30
N MET A 219 -1.94 0.46 9.09
CA MET A 219 -1.05 0.95 8.03
C MET A 219 -1.42 2.36 7.57
N GLN A 220 -2.67 2.78 7.77
CA GLN A 220 -3.06 4.18 7.54
C GLN A 220 -2.31 5.12 8.49
N ALA A 221 -2.18 4.78 9.77
CA ALA A 221 -1.41 5.58 10.72
C ALA A 221 0.08 5.61 10.36
N TYR A 222 0.66 4.49 9.92
CA TYR A 222 2.03 4.47 9.41
C TYR A 222 2.20 5.32 8.14
N SER A 223 1.21 5.36 7.25
CA SER A 223 1.21 6.26 6.09
C SER A 223 1.30 7.72 6.51
N GLU A 224 0.46 8.16 7.46
CA GLU A 224 0.49 9.53 7.98
C GLU A 224 1.81 9.86 8.70
N MET A 225 2.36 8.91 9.46
CA MET A 225 3.67 9.07 10.10
C MET A 225 4.80 9.20 9.08
N ALA A 226 4.78 8.40 8.01
CA ALA A 226 5.75 8.49 6.91
C ALA A 226 5.62 9.81 6.14
N GLN A 227 4.39 10.21 5.80
CA GLN A 227 4.11 11.48 5.10
C GLN A 227 4.59 12.69 5.91
N THR A 228 4.43 12.66 7.22
CA THR A 228 4.84 13.77 8.10
C THR A 228 6.32 13.71 8.52
N GLY A 229 7.05 12.66 8.11
CA GLY A 229 8.47 12.45 8.46
C GLY A 229 8.73 12.00 9.89
N ARG A 230 7.68 11.72 10.69
CA ARG A 230 7.83 11.10 12.01
C ARG A 230 8.47 9.71 11.94
N LEU A 231 8.25 9.02 10.83
CA LEU A 231 8.75 7.70 10.56
C LEU A 231 9.70 7.76 9.36
N LYS A 232 10.92 7.22 9.49
CA LYS A 232 11.80 7.03 8.34
C LYS A 232 11.27 5.86 7.53
N SER A 233 10.65 6.15 6.39
CA SER A 233 9.95 5.16 5.59
C SER A 233 9.70 5.66 4.17
N SER A 234 9.49 4.72 3.26
CA SER A 234 8.80 4.94 2.00
C SER A 234 7.42 5.59 2.22
N ARG A 235 6.89 6.24 1.19
CA ARG A 235 5.49 6.68 1.18
C ARG A 235 4.61 5.44 1.09
N LEU A 236 3.69 5.28 2.03
CA LEU A 236 2.80 4.13 2.08
C LEU A 236 1.43 4.48 1.55
N ILE A 237 0.91 3.64 0.65
CA ILE A 237 -0.44 3.72 0.11
C ILE A 237 -1.13 2.40 0.47
N PRO A 238 -1.71 2.31 1.67
CA PRO A 238 -2.41 1.11 2.09
C PRO A 238 -3.73 1.00 1.33
N PHE A 239 -4.10 -0.22 0.96
CA PHE A 239 -5.43 -0.54 0.48
C PHE A 239 -6.26 -1.08 1.62
N PHE A 240 -7.56 -0.87 1.52
CA PHE A 240 -8.52 -1.60 2.31
C PHE A 240 -9.10 -2.71 1.44
N ALA A 241 -8.76 -3.95 1.78
CA ALA A 241 -9.18 -5.12 1.05
C ALA A 241 -10.57 -5.58 1.53
N LEU A 242 -11.47 -5.84 0.58
CA LEU A 242 -12.74 -6.52 0.79
C LEU A 242 -12.56 -8.03 0.59
N GLY A 243 -12.85 -8.80 1.63
CA GLY A 243 -12.88 -10.27 1.59
C GLY A 243 -14.16 -10.85 2.21
N HIS A 244 -14.53 -12.05 1.80
CA HIS A 244 -15.59 -12.85 2.42
C HIS A 244 -15.11 -13.42 3.78
N PRO A 245 -15.95 -13.65 4.82
CA PRO A 245 -17.43 -13.64 4.89
C PRO A 245 -18.07 -12.40 5.53
N HIS A 246 -17.30 -11.39 5.92
CA HIS A 246 -17.80 -10.35 6.83
C HIS A 246 -18.64 -9.26 6.18
N PHE A 247 -18.75 -9.25 4.85
CA PHE A 247 -19.57 -8.27 4.16
C PHE A 247 -20.38 -8.97 3.07
N GLU A 248 -21.69 -8.71 3.04
CA GLU A 248 -22.58 -9.21 2.00
C GLU A 248 -23.09 -8.00 1.21
N ILE A 249 -22.74 -7.94 -0.08
CA ILE A 249 -23.23 -6.90 -1.00
C ILE A 249 -24.41 -7.45 -1.77
N LYS A 250 -25.62 -7.02 -1.43
CA LYS A 250 -26.85 -7.49 -2.08
C LYS A 250 -27.29 -6.58 -3.23
N ASP A 251 -26.89 -5.32 -3.18
CA ASP A 251 -27.23 -4.31 -4.18
C ASP A 251 -26.15 -3.21 -4.31
N TYR A 252 -26.45 -2.21 -5.13
CA TYR A 252 -25.56 -1.07 -5.35
C TYR A 252 -25.40 -0.16 -4.11
N GLN A 253 -26.41 -0.05 -3.25
CA GLN A 253 -26.34 0.80 -2.06
C GLN A 253 -25.42 0.20 -1.01
N ASP A 254 -25.42 -1.13 -0.86
CA ASP A 254 -24.43 -1.84 -0.03
C ASP A 254 -22.99 -1.57 -0.53
N ALA A 255 -22.78 -1.67 -1.85
CA ALA A 255 -21.48 -1.39 -2.46
C ALA A 255 -21.04 0.07 -2.26
N LEU A 256 -21.94 1.03 -2.49
CA LEU A 256 -21.67 2.46 -2.29
C LEU A 256 -21.35 2.79 -0.84
N SER A 257 -22.11 2.21 0.10
CA SER A 257 -21.90 2.42 1.54
C SER A 257 -20.52 1.92 1.97
N TRP A 258 -20.08 0.77 1.44
CA TRP A 258 -18.75 0.24 1.71
C TRP A 258 -17.64 1.11 1.14
N VAL A 259 -17.73 1.51 -0.14
CA VAL A 259 -16.74 2.40 -0.76
C VAL A 259 -16.63 3.73 0.00
N LYS A 260 -17.76 4.33 0.38
CA LYS A 260 -17.78 5.57 1.18
C LYS A 260 -17.14 5.38 2.54
N ARG A 261 -17.38 4.25 3.21
CA ARG A 261 -16.73 3.92 4.48
C ARG A 261 -15.21 3.84 4.32
N GLU A 262 -14.71 3.12 3.32
CA GLU A 262 -13.27 3.02 3.11
C GLU A 262 -12.66 4.38 2.75
N LYS A 263 -13.34 5.18 1.91
CA LYS A 263 -12.95 6.56 1.62
C LYS A 263 -12.74 7.40 2.87
N GLN A 264 -13.67 7.31 3.82
CA GLN A 264 -13.61 8.04 5.08
C GLN A 264 -12.35 7.69 5.89
N ARG A 265 -11.83 6.47 5.74
CA ARG A 265 -10.58 6.05 6.40
C ARG A 265 -9.32 6.60 5.72
N GLY A 266 -9.46 7.31 4.60
CA GLY A 266 -8.33 7.77 3.79
C GLY A 266 -8.02 6.86 2.60
N ALA A 267 -8.91 5.92 2.23
CA ALA A 267 -8.71 5.09 1.05
C ALA A 267 -8.68 5.94 -0.22
N ILE A 268 -7.55 5.87 -0.92
CA ILE A 268 -7.46 6.28 -2.33
C ILE A 268 -7.53 5.07 -3.28
N PHE A 269 -7.38 3.88 -2.71
CA PHE A 269 -7.51 2.59 -3.37
C PHE A 269 -8.25 1.59 -2.48
N ILE A 270 -8.99 0.70 -3.11
CA ILE A 270 -9.64 -0.47 -2.51
C ILE A 270 -9.29 -1.71 -3.34
N LYS A 271 -9.17 -2.87 -2.69
CA LYS A 271 -8.98 -4.16 -3.39
C LYS A 271 -10.13 -5.10 -3.13
N ILE A 272 -10.54 -5.81 -4.16
CA ILE A 272 -11.44 -6.95 -4.06
C ILE A 272 -10.59 -8.21 -3.99
N HIS A 273 -10.53 -8.87 -2.82
CA HIS A 273 -9.65 -10.01 -2.57
C HIS A 273 -10.12 -11.29 -3.25
N ASP A 274 -11.43 -11.44 -3.41
CA ASP A 274 -12.04 -12.54 -4.13
C ASP A 274 -12.75 -11.92 -5.35
N LEU A 275 -12.61 -12.46 -6.55
CA LEU A 275 -13.39 -11.97 -7.70
C LEU A 275 -14.83 -12.42 -7.54
N TRP A 276 -15.59 -11.61 -6.80
CA TRP A 276 -17.00 -11.78 -6.56
C TRP A 276 -17.78 -11.86 -7.89
N PRO A 277 -19.01 -12.42 -7.88
CA PRO A 277 -19.86 -12.44 -9.05
C PRO A 277 -19.86 -11.09 -9.79
N ARG A 278 -19.73 -11.14 -11.11
CA ARG A 278 -19.55 -9.95 -11.98
C ARG A 278 -20.49 -8.79 -11.64
N LYS A 279 -21.75 -9.08 -11.33
CA LYS A 279 -22.76 -8.07 -10.94
C LYS A 279 -22.33 -7.26 -9.72
N ILE A 280 -21.80 -7.93 -8.69
CA ILE A 280 -21.32 -7.26 -7.48
C ILE A 280 -20.06 -6.45 -7.76
N ARG A 281 -19.14 -7.02 -8.55
CA ARG A 281 -17.93 -6.31 -8.97
C ARG A 281 -18.26 -5.04 -9.78
N GLN A 282 -19.26 -5.07 -10.65
CA GLN A 282 -19.75 -3.90 -11.38
C GLN A 282 -20.40 -2.85 -10.46
N TRP A 283 -21.12 -3.27 -9.42
CA TRP A 283 -21.63 -2.34 -8.40
C TRP A 283 -20.51 -1.64 -7.65
N LEU A 284 -19.48 -2.40 -7.24
CA LEU A 284 -18.29 -1.87 -6.58
C LEU A 284 -17.52 -0.91 -7.49
N ILE A 285 -17.31 -1.25 -8.76
CA ILE A 285 -16.64 -0.37 -9.74
C ILE A 285 -17.45 0.91 -9.96
N LYS A 286 -18.78 0.81 -10.10
CA LYS A 286 -19.65 1.98 -10.23
C LYS A 286 -19.60 2.86 -8.97
N ALA A 287 -19.60 2.26 -7.78
CA ALA A 287 -19.49 2.98 -6.52
C ALA A 287 -18.12 3.67 -6.39
N ALA A 288 -17.03 2.96 -6.70
CA ALA A 288 -15.66 3.49 -6.70
C ALA A 288 -15.52 4.71 -7.63
N ARG A 289 -16.05 4.61 -8.86
CA ARG A 289 -16.08 5.73 -9.81
C ARG A 289 -16.86 6.93 -9.27
N ASN A 290 -18.05 6.71 -8.71
CA ASN A 290 -18.85 7.79 -8.13
C ASN A 290 -18.13 8.50 -6.96
N GLU A 291 -17.30 7.76 -6.23
CA GLU A 291 -16.54 8.28 -5.10
C GLU A 291 -15.11 8.73 -5.45
N ASN A 292 -14.70 8.67 -6.73
CA ASN A 292 -13.34 8.96 -7.20
C ASN A 292 -12.27 8.12 -6.47
N ILE A 293 -12.54 6.84 -6.27
CA ILE A 293 -11.62 5.86 -5.69
C ILE A 293 -11.17 4.87 -6.75
N ASN A 294 -9.89 4.53 -6.74
CA ASN A 294 -9.37 3.46 -7.56
C ASN A 294 -9.70 2.08 -6.96
N ILE A 295 -9.99 1.11 -7.81
CA ILE A 295 -10.37 -0.23 -7.37
C ILE A 295 -9.57 -1.29 -8.12
N THR A 296 -8.97 -2.22 -7.38
CA THR A 296 -8.23 -3.35 -7.96
C THR A 296 -8.87 -4.68 -7.61
N GLY A 297 -8.51 -5.73 -8.36
CA GLY A 297 -8.93 -7.10 -8.12
C GLY A 297 -7.75 -8.03 -7.87
N HIS A 298 -8.00 -9.14 -7.20
CA HIS A 298 -7.06 -10.25 -7.03
C HIS A 298 -7.35 -11.32 -8.10
N ALA A 299 -6.41 -11.59 -9.00
CA ALA A 299 -6.48 -12.73 -9.92
C ALA A 299 -5.84 -13.96 -9.25
N ASP A 300 -6.60 -14.69 -8.44
CA ASP A 300 -6.13 -15.98 -7.89
C ASP A 300 -7.29 -16.93 -7.61
N PHE A 301 -8.01 -17.31 -8.65
CA PHE A 301 -8.83 -18.50 -8.56
C PHE A 301 -8.18 -19.62 -9.35
N SER A 302 -8.28 -20.83 -8.78
CA SER A 302 -7.89 -22.09 -9.41
C SER A 302 -8.30 -22.16 -10.88
N SER A 303 -7.60 -22.98 -11.68
CA SER A 303 -7.74 -23.19 -13.13
C SER A 303 -9.15 -23.40 -13.70
N TYR A 304 -10.20 -23.40 -12.88
CA TYR A 304 -11.62 -23.52 -13.23
C TYR A 304 -12.35 -22.18 -13.45
N THR A 305 -11.66 -21.03 -13.38
CA THR A 305 -12.30 -19.70 -13.31
C THR A 305 -11.64 -18.61 -14.16
N THR A 306 -10.81 -18.96 -15.13
CA THR A 306 -10.15 -18.04 -16.07
C THR A 306 -11.09 -16.96 -16.64
N SER A 307 -12.35 -17.32 -16.89
CA SER A 307 -13.36 -16.37 -17.38
C SER A 307 -13.68 -15.27 -16.37
N LEU A 308 -13.64 -15.56 -15.07
CA LEU A 308 -13.81 -14.58 -13.99
C LEU A 308 -12.61 -13.63 -13.90
N ASP A 309 -11.38 -14.13 -14.03
CA ASP A 309 -10.16 -13.31 -14.06
C ASP A 309 -10.13 -12.40 -15.30
N ALA A 310 -10.37 -12.97 -16.50
CA ALA A 310 -10.43 -12.20 -17.74
C ALA A 310 -11.52 -11.11 -17.69
N SER A 311 -12.66 -11.40 -17.05
CA SER A 311 -13.73 -10.42 -16.89
C SER A 311 -13.42 -9.24 -15.97
N ALA A 312 -12.41 -9.36 -15.11
CA ALA A 312 -11.95 -8.27 -14.25
C ALA A 312 -11.40 -7.10 -15.08
N PHE A 313 -10.74 -7.39 -16.21
CA PHE A 313 -10.14 -6.37 -17.10
C PHE A 313 -11.20 -5.57 -17.86
N PHE A 314 -12.19 -6.23 -18.47
CA PHE A 314 -13.23 -5.52 -19.22
C PHE A 314 -14.35 -4.94 -18.36
N ASP A 315 -14.46 -5.32 -17.08
CA ASP A 315 -15.33 -4.61 -16.13
C ASP A 315 -14.77 -3.21 -15.77
N GLY A 316 -13.50 -2.96 -16.07
CA GLY A 316 -12.85 -1.66 -15.92
C GLY A 316 -12.36 -1.37 -14.51
N LEU A 317 -11.73 -2.38 -13.88
CA LEU A 317 -10.89 -2.19 -12.69
C LEU A 317 -9.68 -1.31 -13.04
N THR A 318 -9.21 -0.53 -12.06
CA THR A 318 -7.96 0.24 -12.20
C THR A 318 -6.75 -0.69 -12.34
N GLY A 319 -6.76 -1.81 -11.61
CA GLY A 319 -5.69 -2.81 -11.67
C GLY A 319 -6.15 -4.22 -11.32
N VAL A 320 -5.37 -5.20 -11.76
CA VAL A 320 -5.51 -6.61 -11.41
C VAL A 320 -4.16 -7.10 -10.91
N GLU A 321 -4.17 -7.67 -9.71
CA GLU A 321 -3.00 -8.21 -9.02
C GLU A 321 -2.91 -9.72 -9.23
N HIS A 322 -1.71 -10.28 -9.18
CA HIS A 322 -1.38 -11.71 -9.28
C HIS A 322 -1.48 -12.34 -10.67
N ALA A 323 -0.82 -13.49 -10.83
CA ALA A 323 -0.78 -14.24 -12.06
C ALA A 323 -2.15 -14.85 -12.40
N ILE A 324 -2.61 -14.69 -13.66
CA ILE A 324 -3.75 -15.47 -14.16
C ILE A 324 -3.26 -16.91 -14.37
N LYS A 325 -3.81 -17.86 -13.59
CA LYS A 325 -3.27 -19.23 -13.47
C LYS A 325 -3.68 -20.17 -14.62
N ILE A 326 -3.32 -19.81 -15.87
CA ILE A 326 -3.69 -20.55 -17.08
C ILE A 326 -2.54 -21.17 -17.88
N GLY A 327 -1.33 -21.27 -17.31
CA GLY A 327 -0.19 -21.87 -18.01
C GLY A 327 0.34 -21.06 -19.20
N GLY A 328 -0.08 -19.78 -19.33
CA GLY A 328 0.30 -18.85 -20.38
C GLY A 328 -0.91 -18.10 -20.96
N MET A 329 -0.77 -16.81 -21.26
CA MET A 329 -1.84 -16.02 -21.89
C MET A 329 -1.79 -16.16 -23.42
N TYR A 330 -2.89 -16.61 -24.02
CA TYR A 330 -3.06 -16.62 -25.48
C TYR A 330 -3.22 -15.20 -26.04
N ASP A 331 -2.98 -15.02 -27.34
CA ASP A 331 -2.97 -13.72 -28.02
C ASP A 331 -4.26 -12.92 -27.87
N ASP A 332 -5.42 -13.59 -27.83
CA ASP A 332 -6.72 -12.96 -27.65
C ASP A 332 -6.86 -12.32 -26.27
N LEU A 333 -6.43 -13.03 -25.21
CA LEU A 333 -6.40 -12.52 -23.85
C LEU A 333 -5.37 -11.40 -23.70
N ILE A 334 -4.18 -11.53 -24.29
CA ILE A 334 -3.16 -10.46 -24.32
C ILE A 334 -3.74 -9.19 -24.95
N GLN A 335 -4.38 -9.30 -26.12
CA GLN A 335 -4.99 -8.16 -26.80
C GLN A 335 -6.13 -7.55 -26.00
N LEU A 336 -6.95 -8.38 -25.34
CA LEU A 336 -8.04 -7.92 -24.49
C LEU A 336 -7.51 -7.11 -23.32
N ILE A 337 -6.52 -7.63 -22.60
CA ILE A 337 -5.92 -6.94 -21.45
C ILE A 337 -5.22 -5.67 -21.91
N ALA A 338 -4.45 -5.72 -23.01
CA ALA A 338 -3.79 -4.54 -23.56
C ALA A 338 -4.80 -3.44 -23.92
N LYS A 339 -5.92 -3.78 -24.58
CA LYS A 339 -6.97 -2.81 -24.94
C LYS A 339 -7.75 -2.29 -23.73
N SER A 340 -7.83 -3.04 -22.63
CA SER A 340 -8.52 -2.59 -21.41
C SER A 340 -7.81 -1.42 -20.72
N GLN A 341 -6.49 -1.30 -20.92
CA GLN A 341 -5.61 -0.34 -20.23
C GLN A 341 -5.60 -0.48 -18.69
N THR A 342 -6.23 -1.51 -18.14
CA THR A 342 -6.11 -1.90 -16.73
C THR A 342 -4.67 -2.31 -16.43
N TRP A 343 -4.15 -1.89 -15.28
CA TRP A 343 -2.80 -2.25 -14.83
C TRP A 343 -2.74 -3.70 -14.38
N TYR A 344 -1.75 -4.45 -14.85
CA TYR A 344 -1.57 -5.86 -14.49
C TYR A 344 -0.26 -6.08 -13.70
N THR A 345 -0.37 -6.44 -12.42
CA THR A 345 0.79 -6.67 -11.54
C THR A 345 0.89 -8.16 -11.21
N VAL A 346 1.73 -8.89 -11.95
CA VAL A 346 1.88 -10.36 -11.77
C VAL A 346 2.43 -10.73 -10.40
N ALA A 347 3.40 -9.95 -9.90
CA ALA A 347 4.19 -10.28 -8.72
C ALA A 347 4.83 -11.67 -8.81
N GLY A 348 5.60 -11.90 -9.87
CA GLY A 348 6.09 -13.21 -10.28
C GLY A 348 6.90 -13.92 -9.19
N ILE A 349 7.66 -13.20 -8.37
CA ILE A 349 8.44 -13.77 -7.27
C ILE A 349 7.63 -14.63 -6.28
N SER A 350 6.34 -14.34 -6.06
CA SER A 350 5.52 -15.17 -5.17
C SER A 350 5.13 -16.51 -5.78
N GLU A 351 5.20 -16.63 -7.10
CA GLU A 351 4.90 -17.86 -7.84
C GLU A 351 6.09 -18.82 -7.89
N PHE A 352 7.28 -18.40 -7.42
CA PHE A 352 8.46 -19.27 -7.27
C PHE A 352 8.51 -19.88 -5.87
N ASP A 353 9.00 -21.13 -5.77
CA ASP A 353 9.37 -21.78 -4.50
C ASP A 353 10.40 -20.96 -3.68
N ASN A 354 11.06 -19.99 -4.31
CA ASN A 354 12.03 -19.06 -3.74
C ASN A 354 11.44 -18.07 -2.71
N HIS A 355 10.13 -17.85 -2.69
CA HIS A 355 9.47 -17.07 -1.63
C HIS A 355 9.82 -17.62 -0.22
N SER A 356 9.91 -18.95 -0.11
CA SER A 356 10.34 -19.63 1.13
C SER A 356 11.83 -19.44 1.44
N LYS A 357 12.69 -19.30 0.43
CA LYS A 357 14.15 -19.11 0.58
C LYS A 357 14.51 -17.68 1.00
N PHE A 358 13.89 -16.66 0.41
CA PHE A 358 14.03 -15.28 0.88
C PHE A 358 13.53 -15.16 2.34
N LYS A 359 12.35 -15.72 2.65
CA LYS A 359 11.86 -15.79 4.03
C LYS A 359 12.85 -16.48 4.97
N LYS A 360 13.48 -17.59 4.58
CA LYS A 360 14.52 -18.28 5.39
C LYS A 360 15.78 -17.44 5.56
N PHE A 361 16.28 -16.78 4.52
CA PHE A 361 17.46 -15.92 4.57
C PHE A 361 17.27 -14.74 5.52
N PHE A 362 16.13 -14.05 5.47
CA PHE A 362 15.85 -12.94 6.37
C PHE A 362 15.47 -13.40 7.80
N LYS A 363 14.87 -14.59 7.96
CA LYS A 363 14.58 -15.18 9.29
C LYS A 363 15.81 -15.73 10.01
N SER A 364 16.79 -16.27 9.28
CA SER A 364 18.01 -16.83 9.89
C SER A 364 18.86 -15.76 10.58
N GLY A 365 18.57 -14.47 10.34
CA GLY A 365 19.18 -13.37 11.06
C GLY A 365 20.69 -13.39 10.94
N THR A 366 21.20 -13.67 9.73
CA THR A 366 22.62 -13.49 9.43
C THR A 366 23.03 -12.10 9.89
N LYS A 367 23.86 -12.06 10.93
CA LYS A 367 24.27 -10.87 11.68
C LYS A 367 25.23 -9.97 10.91
N ASP A 368 25.29 -10.11 9.59
CA ASP A 368 26.44 -9.65 8.87
C ASP A 368 26.14 -8.30 8.25
N VAL A 369 26.36 -7.27 9.07
CA VAL A 369 26.89 -5.99 8.59
C VAL A 369 28.10 -6.23 7.66
N GLU A 370 28.79 -7.38 7.78
CA GLU A 370 29.80 -7.88 6.82
C GLU A 370 29.23 -8.34 5.46
N ILE A 371 28.04 -8.97 5.40
CA ILE A 371 27.36 -9.30 4.14
C ILE A 371 27.06 -8.00 3.39
N PHE A 372 26.75 -6.90 4.08
CA PHE A 372 26.63 -5.57 3.46
C PHE A 372 27.97 -4.97 3.02
N LYS A 373 29.05 -5.14 3.82
CA LYS A 373 30.42 -4.79 3.37
C LYS A 373 30.84 -5.56 2.12
N GLU A 374 30.33 -6.77 1.92
CA GLU A 374 30.51 -7.55 0.68
C GLU A 374 29.45 -7.28 -0.40
N TRP A 375 28.24 -6.84 -0.03
CA TRP A 375 27.14 -6.45 -0.92
C TRP A 375 27.53 -5.23 -1.76
N ASN A 376 28.15 -4.22 -1.12
CA ASN A 376 28.72 -3.05 -1.79
C ASN A 376 29.99 -3.36 -2.59
N LYS A 377 30.63 -4.52 -2.39
CA LYS A 377 31.76 -4.98 -3.20
C LYS A 377 31.32 -5.79 -4.43
N GLY A 378 30.02 -6.00 -4.64
CA GLY A 378 29.45 -6.75 -5.77
C GLY A 378 29.72 -8.26 -5.75
N GLU A 379 30.65 -8.76 -4.94
CA GLU A 379 31.02 -10.17 -4.88
C GLU A 379 29.96 -11.06 -4.20
N THR A 380 29.21 -10.54 -3.22
CA THR A 380 28.20 -11.36 -2.52
C THR A 380 26.83 -11.32 -3.21
N LEU A 381 26.49 -10.23 -3.90
CA LEU A 381 25.41 -10.27 -4.90
C LEU A 381 25.77 -11.31 -5.96
N LYS A 382 27.00 -11.27 -6.50
CA LYS A 382 27.50 -12.32 -7.38
C LYS A 382 27.54 -13.70 -6.74
N LYS A 383 27.81 -13.93 -5.45
CA LYS A 383 27.75 -15.28 -4.83
C LYS A 383 26.32 -15.77 -4.59
N PHE A 384 25.41 -14.89 -4.19
CA PHE A 384 23.99 -15.18 -4.05
C PHE A 384 23.36 -15.48 -5.42
N ILE A 385 23.72 -14.69 -6.43
CA ILE A 385 23.34 -14.86 -7.83
C ILE A 385 24.09 -16.03 -8.49
N ASN A 386 25.38 -16.26 -8.22
CA ASN A 386 26.19 -17.36 -8.79
C ASN A 386 25.93 -18.71 -8.11
N ASN A 387 25.20 -18.73 -7.00
CA ASN A 387 24.39 -19.90 -6.62
C ASN A 387 23.22 -20.15 -7.61
N LYS A 388 23.26 -19.51 -8.79
CA LYS A 388 22.47 -19.76 -10.00
C LYS A 388 22.37 -21.24 -10.34
N ASP A 389 23.38 -22.05 -10.01
CA ASP A 389 23.33 -23.51 -10.23
C ASP A 389 22.24 -24.24 -9.40
N LYS A 390 21.60 -23.56 -8.43
CA LYS A 390 20.40 -24.04 -7.71
C LYS A 390 19.19 -23.08 -7.77
N ILE A 391 19.33 -21.98 -8.50
CA ILE A 391 18.23 -21.03 -8.84
C ILE A 391 17.84 -21.22 -10.32
N SER A 392 18.39 -22.25 -10.97
CA SER A 392 18.16 -22.61 -12.36
C SER A 392 16.74 -23.12 -12.58
N GLY A 393 15.95 -22.32 -13.29
CA GLY A 393 15.45 -22.74 -14.61
C GLY A 393 14.19 -23.60 -14.71
N GLU A 394 13.59 -24.11 -13.63
CA GLU A 394 12.37 -24.94 -13.76
C GLU A 394 11.32 -24.72 -12.64
N ASP A 395 10.90 -23.47 -12.41
CA ASP A 395 9.49 -23.26 -12.05
C ASP A 395 8.77 -22.78 -13.30
N SER A 396 8.40 -23.73 -14.16
CA SER A 396 7.77 -23.48 -15.48
C SER A 396 6.63 -22.46 -15.39
N LYS A 397 5.86 -22.46 -14.30
CA LYS A 397 4.71 -21.56 -14.11
C LYS A 397 5.11 -20.09 -13.95
N ALA A 398 6.07 -19.78 -13.09
CA ALA A 398 6.41 -18.40 -12.80
C ALA A 398 7.12 -17.74 -13.99
N ALA A 399 7.95 -18.50 -14.72
CA ALA A 399 8.50 -18.08 -16.01
C ALA A 399 7.40 -17.85 -17.07
N LEU A 400 6.36 -18.69 -17.12
CA LEU A 400 5.22 -18.50 -18.01
C LEU A 400 4.43 -17.22 -17.67
N TYR A 401 4.23 -16.92 -16.39
CA TYR A 401 3.48 -15.72 -15.97
C TYR A 401 4.26 -14.43 -16.22
N LEU A 402 5.56 -14.41 -15.88
CA LEU A 402 6.44 -13.28 -16.19
C LEU A 402 6.62 -13.10 -17.70
N GLY A 403 6.82 -14.19 -18.45
CA GLY A 403 6.85 -14.14 -19.91
C GLY A 403 5.56 -13.58 -20.51
N SER A 404 4.41 -13.92 -19.93
CA SER A 404 3.11 -13.38 -20.34
C SER A 404 2.97 -11.89 -20.02
N SER A 405 3.46 -11.40 -18.87
CA SER A 405 3.46 -9.95 -18.56
C SER A 405 4.39 -9.17 -19.48
N VAL A 406 5.56 -9.72 -19.82
CA VAL A 406 6.47 -9.11 -20.80
C VAL A 406 5.83 -9.03 -22.18
N THR A 407 5.16 -10.10 -22.63
CA THR A 407 4.42 -10.12 -23.91
C THR A 407 3.29 -9.11 -23.91
N LEU A 408 2.56 -8.98 -22.81
CA LEU A 408 1.51 -7.98 -22.64
C LEU A 408 2.07 -6.55 -22.75
N SER A 409 3.18 -6.26 -22.07
CA SER A 409 3.85 -4.95 -22.12
C SER A 409 4.31 -4.60 -23.54
N LYS A 410 4.90 -5.57 -24.27
CA LYS A 410 5.28 -5.41 -25.68
C LYS A 410 4.08 -5.18 -26.60
N SER A 411 2.91 -5.68 -26.22
CA SER A 411 1.64 -5.49 -26.95
C SER A 411 0.92 -4.18 -26.60
N GLY A 412 1.53 -3.30 -25.82
CA GLY A 412 0.95 -2.01 -25.41
C GLY A 412 0.05 -2.07 -24.18
N GLY A 413 0.09 -3.17 -23.43
CA GLY A 413 -0.59 -3.29 -22.15
C GLY A 413 0.17 -2.66 -20.99
N ASN A 414 -0.57 -2.29 -19.94
CA ASN A 414 -0.02 -1.71 -18.72
C ASN A 414 0.34 -2.81 -17.73
N ILE A 415 1.62 -2.91 -17.35
CA ILE A 415 2.09 -3.86 -16.34
C ILE A 415 2.69 -3.15 -15.14
N GLY A 416 2.50 -3.70 -13.95
CA GLY A 416 3.08 -3.20 -12.70
C GLY A 416 4.21 -4.08 -12.19
N ILE A 417 5.19 -3.47 -11.52
CA ILE A 417 6.23 -4.20 -10.78
C ILE A 417 5.82 -4.24 -9.31
N GLY A 418 5.74 -5.44 -8.74
CA GLY A 418 5.38 -5.61 -7.33
C GLY A 418 5.98 -6.89 -6.75
N SER A 419 6.39 -6.87 -5.49
CA SER A 419 7.13 -8.00 -4.89
C SER A 419 6.25 -9.10 -4.30
N HIS A 420 5.01 -8.83 -3.91
CA HIS A 420 4.11 -9.73 -3.16
C HIS A 420 4.81 -10.53 -2.04
N THR A 421 5.77 -9.92 -1.33
CA THR A 421 6.45 -10.58 -0.21
C THR A 421 6.32 -9.80 1.07
N ASP A 422 6.28 -10.52 2.20
CA ASP A 422 6.40 -9.94 3.54
C ASP A 422 7.86 -9.57 3.88
N THR A 423 8.77 -9.77 2.92
CA THR A 423 10.21 -9.56 3.05
C THR A 423 10.56 -8.23 2.37
N PRO A 424 10.99 -7.21 3.13
CA PRO A 424 11.23 -5.89 2.57
C PRO A 424 12.50 -5.83 1.71
N GLY A 425 12.52 -4.91 0.75
CA GLY A 425 13.71 -4.53 -0.02
C GLY A 425 14.03 -5.42 -1.23
N LEU A 426 15.05 -6.28 -1.11
CA LEU A 426 15.64 -7.03 -2.23
C LEU A 426 14.63 -7.78 -3.14
N PRO A 427 13.57 -8.43 -2.63
CA PRO A 427 12.55 -9.09 -3.46
C PRO A 427 12.01 -8.22 -4.61
N TYR A 428 11.85 -6.93 -4.38
CA TYR A 428 11.39 -5.99 -5.40
C TYR A 428 12.40 -5.82 -6.56
N HIS A 429 13.69 -5.72 -6.26
CA HIS A 429 14.72 -5.67 -7.31
C HIS A 429 14.80 -6.97 -8.10
N TRP A 430 14.57 -8.10 -7.44
CA TRP A 430 14.52 -9.37 -8.15
C TRP A 430 13.40 -9.40 -9.19
N GLU A 431 12.22 -8.86 -8.86
CA GLU A 431 11.11 -8.71 -9.82
C GLU A 431 11.52 -7.84 -11.03
N ILE A 432 12.26 -6.75 -10.80
CA ILE A 432 12.86 -5.92 -11.88
C ILE A 432 13.78 -6.79 -12.75
N TRP A 433 14.69 -7.55 -12.16
CA TRP A 433 15.67 -8.35 -12.90
C TRP A 433 15.00 -9.42 -13.74
N GLN A 434 13.98 -10.07 -13.20
CA GLN A 434 13.23 -11.08 -13.93
C GLN A 434 12.51 -10.52 -15.15
N HIS A 435 11.94 -9.32 -15.05
CA HIS A 435 11.31 -8.67 -16.21
C HIS A 435 12.33 -8.37 -17.32
N GLU A 436 13.58 -8.04 -16.98
CA GLU A 436 14.66 -7.90 -17.96
C GLU A 436 15.09 -9.24 -18.56
N GLU A 437 15.29 -10.25 -17.71
CA GLU A 437 15.67 -11.62 -18.11
C GLU A 437 14.64 -12.25 -19.06
N HIS A 438 13.35 -11.97 -18.86
CA HIS A 438 12.27 -12.43 -19.73
C HIS A 438 12.04 -11.53 -20.97
N GLY A 439 12.89 -10.50 -21.16
CA GLY A 439 13.05 -9.83 -22.45
C GLY A 439 12.48 -8.42 -22.56
N LEU A 440 12.22 -7.71 -21.46
CA LEU A 440 12.07 -6.26 -21.51
C LEU A 440 13.43 -5.56 -21.54
N SER A 441 13.53 -4.46 -22.28
CA SER A 441 14.73 -3.63 -22.21
C SER A 441 14.88 -3.02 -20.81
N ARG A 442 16.10 -2.88 -20.33
CA ARG A 442 16.42 -2.25 -19.02
C ARG A 442 15.71 -0.92 -18.82
N HIS A 443 15.73 -0.06 -19.85
CA HIS A 443 15.03 1.22 -19.80
C HIS A 443 13.52 1.05 -19.56
N ARG A 444 12.88 0.09 -20.23
CA ARG A 444 11.44 -0.19 -20.05
C ARG A 444 11.15 -0.72 -18.65
N VAL A 445 11.97 -1.62 -18.12
CA VAL A 445 11.78 -2.12 -16.76
C VAL A 445 11.94 -0.99 -15.73
N LEU A 446 12.94 -0.14 -15.88
CA LEU A 446 13.14 1.04 -15.01
C LEU A 446 11.97 2.01 -15.09
N GLU A 447 11.42 2.26 -16.27
CA GLU A 447 10.21 3.06 -16.46
C GLU A 447 9.03 2.47 -15.69
N LEU A 448 8.79 1.16 -15.81
CA LEU A 448 7.72 0.46 -15.08
C LEU A 448 7.92 0.52 -13.56
N ALA A 449 9.17 0.37 -13.10
CA ALA A 449 9.57 0.43 -11.69
C ALA A 449 9.54 1.85 -11.07
N THR A 450 9.28 2.88 -11.88
CA THR A 450 9.25 4.29 -11.47
C THR A 450 7.99 4.99 -11.99
N LEU A 451 8.03 5.61 -13.18
CA LEU A 451 6.92 6.35 -13.77
C LEU A 451 5.68 5.47 -14.00
N GLY A 452 5.86 4.22 -14.40
CA GLY A 452 4.78 3.25 -14.53
C GLY A 452 4.08 3.00 -13.20
N GLY A 453 4.84 2.74 -12.13
CA GLY A 453 4.32 2.64 -10.77
C GLY A 453 3.56 3.90 -10.33
N ALA A 454 4.09 5.09 -10.61
CA ALA A 454 3.42 6.34 -10.29
C ALA A 454 2.10 6.49 -11.07
N THR A 455 2.10 6.14 -12.35
CA THR A 455 0.91 6.22 -13.23
C THR A 455 -0.16 5.22 -12.82
N ALA A 456 0.22 4.00 -12.43
CA ALA A 456 -0.68 2.97 -11.89
C ALA A 456 -1.43 3.45 -10.64
N MET A 457 -0.83 4.39 -9.90
CA MET A 457 -1.42 4.97 -8.70
C MET A 457 -2.10 6.33 -8.92
N GLY A 458 -2.04 6.90 -10.13
CA GLY A 458 -2.50 8.27 -10.41
C GLY A 458 -1.62 9.36 -9.79
N LEU A 459 -0.35 9.06 -9.50
CA LEU A 459 0.62 9.95 -8.85
C LEU A 459 1.72 10.47 -9.78
N GLN A 460 1.62 10.20 -11.08
CA GLN A 460 2.61 10.59 -12.09
C GLN A 460 2.85 12.11 -12.17
N HIS A 461 1.93 12.94 -11.67
CA HIS A 461 2.14 14.39 -11.63
C HIS A 461 3.16 14.83 -10.59
N ASP A 462 3.38 14.02 -9.54
CA ASP A 462 4.27 14.34 -8.43
C ASP A 462 5.47 13.38 -8.31
N LEU A 463 5.40 12.19 -8.90
CA LEU A 463 6.36 11.10 -8.70
C LEU A 463 6.76 10.40 -10.02
N GLY A 464 7.81 9.58 -9.94
CA GLY A 464 8.16 8.60 -10.97
C GLY A 464 9.09 9.07 -12.07
N SER A 465 9.44 10.36 -12.12
CA SER A 465 10.42 10.92 -13.06
C SER A 465 11.17 12.10 -12.44
N LEU A 466 12.34 12.42 -12.99
CA LEU A 466 13.12 13.59 -12.64
C LEU A 466 12.62 14.78 -13.47
N GLU A 467 11.62 15.48 -12.95
CA GLU A 467 11.02 16.65 -13.59
C GLU A 467 10.93 17.82 -12.62
N LYS A 468 11.12 19.02 -13.14
CA LYS A 468 10.90 20.25 -12.37
C LYS A 468 9.49 20.25 -11.77
N GLY A 469 9.41 20.60 -10.49
CA GLY A 469 8.18 20.66 -9.73
C GLY A 469 7.81 19.35 -9.01
N LYS A 470 8.30 18.18 -9.46
CA LYS A 470 7.98 16.89 -8.81
C LYS A 470 8.63 16.76 -7.43
N ILE A 471 8.09 15.88 -6.60
CA ILE A 471 8.63 15.58 -5.28
C ILE A 471 10.01 14.93 -5.47
N ALA A 472 10.99 15.37 -4.68
CA ALA A 472 12.33 14.82 -4.66
C ALA A 472 12.36 13.48 -3.90
N ASP A 473 11.73 12.48 -4.52
CA ASP A 473 11.80 11.06 -4.17
C ASP A 473 12.73 10.39 -5.18
N LEU A 474 14.02 10.29 -4.85
CA LEU A 474 15.11 9.90 -5.75
C LEU A 474 15.95 8.77 -5.14
N VAL A 475 16.65 8.03 -6.01
CA VAL A 475 17.67 7.07 -5.61
C VAL A 475 18.99 7.38 -6.31
N VAL A 476 20.08 7.30 -5.56
CA VAL A 476 21.47 7.42 -6.04
C VAL A 476 22.10 6.04 -6.01
N LEU A 477 22.53 5.55 -7.16
CA LEU A 477 23.12 4.23 -7.35
C LEU A 477 24.63 4.35 -7.58
N ASN A 478 25.41 3.40 -7.05
CA ASN A 478 26.85 3.37 -7.28
C ASN A 478 27.24 2.91 -8.70
N GLY A 479 26.29 2.38 -9.49
CA GLY A 479 26.52 1.88 -10.84
C GLY A 479 25.43 2.32 -11.82
N ASN A 480 25.61 1.98 -13.10
CA ASN A 480 24.66 2.28 -14.17
C ASN A 480 23.68 1.10 -14.39
N PRO A 481 22.38 1.25 -14.08
CA PRO A 481 21.39 0.18 -14.27
C PRO A 481 21.00 -0.06 -15.74
N LEU A 482 21.40 0.82 -16.67
CA LEU A 482 21.23 0.59 -18.11
C LEU A 482 22.32 -0.35 -18.67
N GLU A 483 23.47 -0.44 -18.01
CA GLU A 483 24.55 -1.38 -18.35
C GLU A 483 24.39 -2.74 -17.68
N ASN A 484 23.88 -2.76 -16.45
CA ASN A 484 23.54 -3.98 -15.72
C ASN A 484 22.35 -3.69 -14.79
N ILE A 485 21.20 -4.32 -15.05
CA ILE A 485 19.98 -4.11 -14.26
C ILE A 485 20.16 -4.43 -12.77
N GLU A 486 21.11 -5.30 -12.42
CA GLU A 486 21.43 -5.63 -11.02
C GLU A 486 21.94 -4.42 -10.21
N HIS A 487 22.45 -3.37 -10.88
CA HIS A 487 22.85 -2.14 -10.22
C HIS A 487 21.70 -1.39 -9.55
N THR A 488 20.42 -1.73 -9.82
CA THR A 488 19.28 -1.16 -9.10
C THR A 488 19.34 -1.42 -7.60
N ALA A 489 19.95 -2.52 -7.15
CA ALA A 489 20.09 -2.84 -5.73
C ALA A 489 21.36 -2.25 -5.09
N ASN A 490 22.26 -1.64 -5.86
CA ASN A 490 23.49 -1.02 -5.36
C ASN A 490 23.27 0.45 -4.99
N VAL A 491 22.41 0.65 -4.00
CA VAL A 491 21.95 1.97 -3.56
C VAL A 491 22.99 2.63 -2.65
N HIS A 492 23.41 3.82 -3.01
CA HIS A 492 24.30 4.68 -2.21
C HIS A 492 23.48 5.54 -1.23
N THR A 493 22.53 6.29 -1.78
CA THR A 493 21.73 7.27 -1.05
C THR A 493 20.30 7.25 -1.56
N VAL A 494 19.37 7.47 -0.66
CA VAL A 494 17.96 7.66 -0.98
C VAL A 494 17.56 9.05 -0.56
N ILE A 495 16.92 9.78 -1.46
CA ILE A 495 16.35 11.10 -1.17
C ILE A 495 14.85 10.92 -1.10
N LYS A 496 14.24 11.20 0.06
CA LYS A 496 12.79 11.03 0.29
C LYS A 496 12.22 12.33 0.84
N ASN A 497 11.24 12.91 0.13
CA ASN A 497 10.74 14.28 0.35
C ASN A 497 11.90 15.31 0.43
N GLY A 498 12.96 15.13 -0.36
CA GLY A 498 14.18 15.95 -0.32
C GLY A 498 15.11 15.73 0.88
N ASN A 499 14.79 14.81 1.80
CA ASN A 499 15.70 14.43 2.89
C ASN A 499 16.64 13.33 2.42
N LEU A 500 17.94 13.45 2.69
CA LEU A 500 18.92 12.42 2.33
C LEU A 500 19.03 11.36 3.42
N TYR A 501 19.08 10.10 2.97
CA TYR A 501 19.34 8.94 3.80
C TYR A 501 20.43 8.10 3.14
N GLU A 502 21.55 7.88 3.83
CA GLU A 502 22.54 6.92 3.37
C GLU A 502 21.96 5.51 3.50
N SER A 503 22.02 4.73 2.43
CA SER A 503 21.45 3.37 2.41
C SER A 503 22.05 2.52 3.53
N LYS A 504 23.37 2.56 3.68
CA LYS A 504 24.11 1.88 4.77
C LYS A 504 23.54 2.20 6.15
N GLY A 505 23.27 3.47 6.44
CA GLY A 505 22.72 3.88 7.74
C GLY A 505 21.29 3.38 7.97
N LEU A 506 20.48 3.28 6.92
CA LEU A 506 19.14 2.68 7.00
C LEU A 506 19.22 1.17 7.29
N PHE A 507 20.15 0.45 6.65
CA PHE A 507 20.41 -0.96 6.94
C PHE A 507 20.86 -1.19 8.38
N GLU A 508 21.82 -0.41 8.87
CA GLU A 508 22.29 -0.51 10.25
C GLU A 508 21.14 -0.26 11.25
N ALA A 509 20.30 0.74 10.98
CA ALA A 509 19.12 1.02 11.80
C ALA A 509 18.09 -0.12 11.78
N TYR A 510 17.90 -0.79 10.64
CA TYR A 510 17.04 -1.97 10.54
C TYR A 510 17.49 -3.09 11.48
N PHE A 511 18.78 -3.47 11.42
CA PHE A 511 19.31 -4.57 12.23
C PHE A 511 19.27 -4.24 13.72
N LEU A 512 19.62 -3.02 14.10
CA LEU A 512 19.51 -2.55 15.49
C LEU A 512 18.08 -2.68 16.03
N LYS A 513 17.07 -2.28 15.25
CA LYS A 513 15.66 -2.42 15.64
C LYS A 513 15.22 -3.88 15.71
N MET A 514 15.69 -4.73 14.79
CA MET A 514 15.40 -6.17 14.84
C MET A 514 15.98 -6.84 16.10
N GLU A 515 17.18 -6.46 16.53
CA GLU A 515 17.79 -6.98 17.76
C GLU A 515 17.03 -6.54 19.00
N GLN A 516 16.62 -5.28 19.08
CA GLN A 516 15.79 -4.75 20.19
C GLN A 516 14.46 -5.50 20.30
N GLN A 517 13.80 -5.79 19.17
CA GLN A 517 12.54 -6.54 19.14
C GLN A 517 12.72 -7.97 19.67
N LYS A 518 13.81 -8.65 19.29
CA LYS A 518 14.13 -10.01 19.79
C LYS A 518 14.44 -10.05 21.28
N GLN A 519 15.12 -9.02 21.81
CA GLN A 519 15.42 -8.94 23.24
C GLN A 519 14.12 -8.79 24.05
N ASN A 520 13.22 -7.91 23.60
CA ASN A 520 11.94 -7.66 24.27
C ASN A 520 11.02 -8.89 24.25
N SER A 521 11.04 -9.69 23.17
CA SER A 521 10.24 -10.92 23.08
C SER A 521 10.76 -12.08 23.95
N ASN A 522 12.06 -12.08 24.30
CA ASN A 522 12.66 -13.09 25.17
C ASN A 522 12.58 -12.73 26.67
N SER A 523 12.21 -11.49 26.98
CA SER A 523 12.03 -10.99 28.36
C SER A 523 10.57 -11.04 28.85
N GLN A 524 9.64 -11.48 28.00
CA GLN A 524 8.25 -11.81 28.32
C GLN A 524 8.09 -13.33 28.31
#